data_AF-A0A6N2BPX8-F1
#
_entry.id   AF-A0A6N2BPX8-F1
#
_cell.length_a   1.000
_cell.length_b   1.000
_cell.length_c   1.000
_cell.angle_alpha   90.00
_cell.angle_beta   90.00
_cell.angle_gamma   90.00
#
_symmetry.space_group_name_H-M   'P 1'
#
loop_
_entity.id
_entity.type
_entity.pdbx_description
1 polymer ?
#
loop_
_entity_poly.entity_id
_entity_poly.type
_entity_poly.pdbx_seq_one_letter_code
_entity_poly.pdbx_strand_id
1 'polypeptide(L)'
;MADNAATSSANLRKLSDSLLALQCCLTELNQHINSVRSIIPSVIPGLATNISTLLPTSSPPATEPLLKSESSWESDPSEEEEEEKEEKEEEEEKEEELLSRRSEEVQSPHRSELKFPHSSELKSSRSKEVQFPHRSELESFCKSMNSSELRRYMVTRVSDTNRLLEEVPKALRLSPHPARLVLDSMGKIYFQGRNSYTKNSRMVWRRKAAVLVLECFLLMRVDKVEIEKEVKEEADKAALAWRKRMIAEGGVGKACEMDARGLLLLLGCFGIPGGFSNEDISDLLLISHITKIYRALRRSNVLKAKIPDTEWRYIQCLNSNNQNLKY
;
A
#
# COMPACT_ATOMS: atom_id res chain seq x y z
N MET A 1 -5.64 -50.25 2.08
CA MET A 1 -6.89 -49.66 1.53
C MET A 1 -7.88 -49.24 2.62
N ALA A 2 -7.95 -49.90 3.78
CA ALA A 2 -8.86 -49.53 4.88
C ALA A 2 -8.54 -48.17 5.55
N ASP A 3 -7.26 -47.81 5.69
CA ASP A 3 -6.85 -46.57 6.40
C ASP A 3 -7.22 -45.27 5.65
N ASN A 4 -7.26 -45.31 4.32
CA ASN A 4 -7.65 -44.14 3.50
C ASN A 4 -9.16 -43.83 3.61
N ALA A 5 -10.00 -44.86 3.79
CA ALA A 5 -11.44 -44.69 3.95
C ALA A 5 -11.79 -44.10 5.33
N ALA A 6 -11.11 -44.55 6.39
CA ALA A 6 -11.28 -44.00 7.73
C ALA A 6 -10.90 -42.51 7.80
N THR A 7 -9.77 -42.15 7.19
CA THR A 7 -9.28 -40.76 7.14
C THR A 7 -10.22 -39.84 6.36
N SER A 8 -10.76 -40.31 5.23
CA SER A 8 -11.76 -39.57 4.44
C SER A 8 -13.04 -39.31 5.23
N SER A 9 -13.54 -40.31 5.97
CA SER A 9 -14.74 -40.16 6.80
C SER A 9 -14.58 -39.16 7.95
N ALA A 10 -13.38 -39.08 8.56
CA ALA A 10 -13.08 -38.12 9.61
C ALA A 10 -13.03 -36.68 9.08
N ASN A 11 -12.47 -36.48 7.89
CA ASN A 11 -12.43 -35.17 7.24
C ASN A 11 -13.82 -34.64 6.87
N LEU A 12 -14.71 -35.52 6.40
CA LEU A 12 -16.09 -35.14 6.10
C LEU A 12 -16.88 -34.74 7.34
N ARG A 13 -16.67 -35.42 8.48
CA ARG A 13 -17.29 -35.02 9.75
C ARG A 13 -16.80 -33.64 10.20
N LYS A 14 -15.48 -33.40 10.13
CA LYS A 14 -14.90 -32.10 10.48
C LYS A 14 -15.42 -30.96 9.60
N LEU A 15 -15.63 -31.22 8.31
CA LEU A 15 -16.25 -30.26 7.38
C LEU A 15 -17.71 -30.01 7.74
N SER A 16 -18.47 -31.05 8.05
CA SER A 16 -19.87 -30.95 8.50
C SER A 16 -20.00 -30.12 9.78
N ASP A 17 -19.15 -30.38 10.77
CA ASP A 17 -19.15 -29.63 12.03
C ASP A 17 -18.80 -28.15 11.81
N SER A 18 -17.86 -27.89 10.89
CA SER A 18 -17.48 -26.52 10.50
C SER A 18 -18.61 -25.80 9.78
N LEU A 19 -19.36 -26.49 8.91
CA LEU A 19 -20.53 -25.94 8.22
C LEU A 19 -21.67 -25.63 9.20
N LEU A 20 -21.91 -26.52 10.17
CA LEU A 20 -22.90 -26.28 11.23
C LEU A 20 -22.53 -25.08 12.10
N ALA A 21 -21.26 -24.94 12.49
CA ALA A 21 -20.78 -23.78 13.23
C ALA A 21 -20.96 -22.47 12.45
N LEU A 22 -20.67 -22.48 11.14
CA LEU A 22 -20.87 -21.33 10.27
C LEU A 22 -22.35 -20.96 10.11
N GLN A 23 -23.22 -21.98 10.00
CA GLN A 23 -24.67 -21.77 9.95
C GLN A 23 -25.19 -21.13 11.25
N CYS A 24 -24.72 -21.59 12.42
CA CYS A 24 -25.06 -20.97 13.70
C CYS A 24 -24.62 -19.50 13.77
N CYS A 25 -23.38 -19.20 13.38
CA CYS A 25 -22.89 -17.81 13.31
C CYS A 25 -23.74 -16.92 12.41
N LEU A 26 -24.18 -17.44 11.25
CA LEU A 26 -25.07 -16.70 10.34
C LEU A 26 -26.44 -16.42 10.99
N THR A 27 -26.98 -17.37 11.75
CA THR A 27 -28.24 -17.17 12.47
C THR A 27 -28.13 -16.14 13.59
N GLU A 28 -27.04 -16.14 14.36
CA GLU A 28 -26.77 -15.15 15.41
C GLU A 28 -26.59 -13.75 14.82
N LEU A 29 -25.85 -13.63 13.72
CA LEU A 29 -25.71 -12.35 13.01
C LEU A 29 -27.06 -11.83 12.52
N ASN A 30 -27.89 -12.70 11.96
CA ASN A 30 -29.22 -12.32 11.49
C ASN A 30 -30.12 -11.89 12.66
N GLN A 31 -29.99 -12.53 13.82
CA GLN A 31 -30.68 -12.11 15.05
C GLN A 31 -30.21 -10.73 15.53
N HIS A 32 -28.91 -10.45 15.50
CA HIS A 32 -28.37 -9.13 15.81
C HIS A 32 -28.89 -8.06 14.84
N ILE A 33 -28.90 -8.34 13.53
CA ILE A 33 -29.44 -7.42 12.51
C ILE A 33 -30.92 -7.13 12.77
N ASN A 34 -31.71 -8.15 13.10
CA ASN A 34 -33.13 -7.97 13.41
C ASN A 34 -33.34 -7.21 14.73
N SER A 35 -32.50 -7.43 15.74
CA SER A 35 -32.51 -6.67 16.99
C SER A 35 -32.21 -5.19 16.75
N VAL A 36 -31.17 -4.88 15.98
CA VAL A 36 -30.83 -3.50 15.59
C VAL A 36 -31.97 -2.88 14.78
N ARG A 37 -32.54 -3.61 13.80
CA ARG A 37 -33.69 -3.15 13.01
C ARG A 37 -34.92 -2.86 13.89
N SER A 38 -35.11 -3.59 14.99
CA SER A 38 -36.18 -3.36 15.96
C SER A 38 -35.92 -2.17 16.89
N ILE A 39 -34.66 -1.76 17.07
CA ILE A 39 -34.27 -0.64 17.94
C ILE A 39 -34.33 0.69 17.18
N ILE A 40 -34.04 0.70 15.87
CA ILE A 40 -34.07 1.93 15.06
C ILE A 40 -35.39 2.73 15.19
N PRO A 41 -36.60 2.11 15.20
CA PRO A 41 -37.85 2.83 15.39
C PRO A 41 -38.05 3.43 16.79
N SER A 42 -37.36 2.92 17.82
CA SER A 42 -37.51 3.43 19.20
C SER A 42 -36.58 4.60 19.51
N VAL A 43 -35.45 4.71 18.79
CA VAL A 43 -34.46 5.78 18.97
C VAL A 43 -34.77 7.00 18.09
N ILE A 44 -35.53 6.83 17.00
CA ILE A 44 -35.94 7.92 16.11
C ILE A 44 -37.42 7.75 15.73
N PRO A 45 -38.36 8.42 16.42
CA PRO A 45 -39.75 8.46 15.98
C PRO A 45 -39.85 9.23 14.66
N GLY A 46 -40.02 8.54 13.53
CA GLY A 46 -40.33 9.19 12.24
C GLY A 46 -39.70 8.64 10.96
N LEU A 47 -38.80 7.66 10.99
CA LEU A 47 -38.11 7.18 9.77
C LEU A 47 -38.83 6.03 9.02
N ALA A 48 -39.98 5.57 9.50
CA ALA A 48 -40.72 4.47 8.88
C ALA A 48 -41.83 5.00 7.95
N THR A 49 -41.48 5.62 6.82
CA THR A 49 -42.48 5.82 5.74
C THR A 49 -42.00 5.47 4.33
N ASN A 50 -40.70 5.30 4.04
CA ASN A 50 -40.27 5.36 2.62
C ASN A 50 -39.61 4.09 2.03
N ILE A 51 -39.75 2.90 2.61
CA ILE A 51 -39.03 1.72 2.07
C ILE A 51 -39.94 0.67 1.39
N SER A 52 -41.28 0.78 1.45
CA SER A 52 -42.16 -0.29 0.95
C SER A 52 -42.84 -0.08 -0.41
N THR A 53 -42.44 0.89 -1.22
CA THR A 53 -43.11 1.10 -2.53
C THR A 53 -42.12 1.26 -3.68
N LEU A 54 -41.47 0.16 -4.07
CA LEU A 54 -40.94 -0.01 -5.42
C LEU A 54 -41.15 -1.45 -5.89
N LEU A 55 -42.33 -1.72 -6.46
CA LEU A 55 -42.51 -2.73 -7.50
C LEU A 55 -43.05 -2.04 -8.76
N PRO A 56 -42.63 -2.44 -9.97
CA PRO A 56 -42.80 -1.62 -11.17
C PRO A 56 -44.18 -1.86 -11.79
N THR A 57 -44.81 -0.79 -12.26
CA THR A 57 -45.94 -0.89 -13.21
C THR A 57 -45.76 0.12 -14.33
N SER A 58 -46.24 -0.30 -15.49
CA SER A 58 -45.96 0.12 -16.85
C SER A 58 -46.45 1.52 -17.26
N SER A 59 -45.70 2.07 -18.22
CA SER A 59 -46.08 3.01 -19.30
C SER A 59 -45.95 4.53 -19.07
N PRO A 60 -45.35 5.27 -20.02
CA PRO A 60 -45.18 6.73 -19.97
C PRO A 60 -46.21 7.49 -20.82
N PRO A 61 -46.24 8.82 -20.72
CA PRO A 61 -46.30 9.63 -21.92
C PRO A 61 -45.20 10.70 -22.00
N ALA A 62 -44.89 11.03 -23.24
CA ALA A 62 -43.95 12.02 -23.71
C ALA A 62 -44.28 13.45 -23.24
N THR A 63 -43.26 14.31 -23.19
CA THR A 63 -43.19 15.59 -23.93
C THR A 63 -41.82 16.24 -23.67
N GLU A 64 -41.09 16.46 -24.76
CA GLU A 64 -39.89 17.30 -24.91
C GLU A 64 -40.27 18.80 -24.77
N PRO A 65 -39.35 19.73 -24.41
CA PRO A 65 -38.42 20.21 -25.44
C PRO A 65 -36.99 20.61 -24.97
N LEU A 66 -36.08 20.42 -25.93
CA LEU A 66 -34.81 21.10 -26.23
C LEU A 66 -34.47 22.41 -25.50
N LEU A 67 -33.19 22.54 -25.09
CA LEU A 67 -32.30 23.67 -25.39
C LEU A 67 -30.82 23.24 -25.22
N LYS A 68 -29.96 23.60 -26.20
CA LYS A 68 -28.54 23.26 -26.33
C LYS A 68 -27.65 24.49 -26.10
N SER A 69 -26.40 24.19 -25.68
CA SER A 69 -25.12 24.83 -26.06
C SER A 69 -24.82 26.24 -25.52
N GLU A 70 -23.61 26.63 -25.14
CA GLU A 70 -22.27 26.02 -24.95
C GLU A 70 -21.47 27.03 -24.10
N SER A 71 -20.59 26.60 -23.21
CA SER A 71 -19.60 27.52 -22.60
C SER A 71 -18.19 27.01 -22.86
N SER A 72 -17.47 27.85 -23.60
CA SER A 72 -16.05 27.86 -23.93
C SER A 72 -15.15 27.57 -22.73
N TRP A 73 -14.22 26.63 -22.88
CA TRP A 73 -13.12 26.40 -21.94
C TRP A 73 -11.90 27.14 -22.47
N GLU A 74 -11.51 28.23 -21.82
CA GLU A 74 -10.12 28.72 -21.88
C GLU A 74 -9.36 28.03 -20.74
N SER A 75 -8.29 27.31 -21.07
CA SER A 75 -7.42 26.65 -20.10
C SER A 75 -6.51 27.68 -19.41
N ASP A 76 -6.27 27.45 -18.12
CA ASP A 76 -5.44 28.26 -17.24
C ASP A 76 -3.95 28.06 -17.60
N PRO A 77 -3.13 29.12 -17.80
CA PRO A 77 -1.72 29.02 -18.22
C PRO A 77 -0.78 28.27 -17.25
N SER A 78 -1.29 27.87 -16.09
CA SER A 78 -0.53 27.23 -15.01
C SER A 78 -0.35 25.72 -15.23
N GLU A 79 -1.29 25.07 -15.94
CA GLU A 79 -1.23 23.62 -16.20
C GLU A 79 -0.20 23.28 -17.29
N GLU A 80 -0.03 24.16 -18.28
CA GLU A 80 0.96 23.98 -19.37
C GLU A 80 2.42 24.06 -18.85
N GLU A 81 2.70 24.89 -17.85
CA GLU A 81 4.04 24.98 -17.24
C GLU A 81 4.38 23.76 -16.34
N GLU A 82 3.38 23.09 -15.78
CA GLU A 82 3.58 21.85 -15.01
C GLU A 82 3.81 20.67 -15.96
N GLU A 83 3.05 20.55 -17.05
CA GLU A 83 3.25 19.51 -18.07
C GLU A 83 4.63 19.62 -18.76
N GLU A 84 5.10 20.83 -19.10
CA GLU A 84 6.45 21.03 -19.69
C GLU A 84 7.59 20.66 -18.74
N LYS A 85 7.41 20.85 -17.43
CA LYS A 85 8.41 20.42 -16.43
C LYS A 85 8.41 18.90 -16.26
N GLU A 86 7.26 18.26 -16.42
CA GLU A 86 7.12 16.81 -16.35
C GLU A 86 7.76 16.10 -17.56
N GLU A 87 7.62 16.63 -18.76
CA GLU A 87 8.29 16.07 -19.95
C GLU A 87 9.82 16.18 -19.87
N LYS A 88 10.34 17.28 -19.33
CA LYS A 88 11.78 17.50 -19.13
C LYS A 88 12.39 16.55 -18.08
N GLU A 89 11.71 16.33 -16.95
CA GLU A 89 12.17 15.34 -15.94
C GLU A 89 12.15 13.90 -16.51
N GLU A 90 11.18 13.54 -17.38
CA GLU A 90 11.14 12.21 -18.01
C GLU A 90 12.24 12.00 -19.06
N GLU A 91 12.63 13.05 -19.80
CA GLU A 91 13.76 12.99 -20.74
C GLU A 91 15.11 12.88 -20.01
N GLU A 92 15.31 13.66 -18.94
CA GLU A 92 16.55 13.64 -18.15
C GLU A 92 16.77 12.26 -17.48
N GLU A 93 15.69 11.65 -16.94
CA GLU A 93 15.76 10.28 -16.38
C GLU A 93 16.04 9.21 -17.47
N LYS A 94 15.54 9.39 -18.71
CA LYS A 94 15.83 8.47 -19.83
C LYS A 94 17.29 8.58 -20.28
N GLU A 95 17.85 9.79 -20.31
CA GLU A 95 19.26 9.99 -20.64
C GLU A 95 20.18 9.36 -19.59
N GLU A 96 19.88 9.53 -18.29
CA GLU A 96 20.65 8.88 -17.22
C GLU A 96 20.59 7.34 -17.28
N GLU A 97 19.43 6.75 -17.62
CA GLU A 97 19.29 5.29 -17.80
C GLU A 97 20.14 4.78 -18.97
N LEU A 98 20.19 5.52 -20.08
CA LEU A 98 21.00 5.17 -21.26
C LEU A 98 22.50 5.31 -20.99
N LEU A 99 22.92 6.32 -20.23
CA LEU A 99 24.31 6.53 -19.83
C LEU A 99 24.81 5.44 -18.86
N SER A 100 23.95 4.99 -17.94
CA SER A 100 24.24 3.87 -17.04
C SER A 100 24.45 2.56 -17.82
N ARG A 101 23.55 2.24 -18.75
CA ARG A 101 23.67 1.02 -19.59
C ARG A 101 24.93 1.01 -20.46
N ARG A 102 25.30 2.17 -21.01
CA ARG A 102 26.49 2.31 -21.85
C ARG A 102 27.79 2.16 -21.06
N SER A 103 27.77 2.48 -19.77
CA SER A 103 28.93 2.31 -18.88
C SER A 103 29.16 0.84 -18.47
N GLU A 104 28.10 0.03 -18.43
CA GLU A 104 28.15 -1.40 -18.09
C GLU A 104 28.65 -2.27 -19.26
N GLU A 105 28.40 -1.88 -20.52
CA GLU A 105 28.87 -2.63 -21.71
C GLU A 105 30.38 -2.49 -21.98
N VAL A 106 31.07 -1.49 -21.42
CA VAL A 106 32.48 -1.19 -21.73
C VAL A 106 33.48 -1.94 -20.83
N GLN A 107 33.04 -2.66 -19.79
CA GLN A 107 33.93 -3.26 -18.78
C GLN A 107 34.05 -4.81 -18.76
N SER A 108 33.73 -5.52 -19.84
CA SER A 108 33.92 -6.99 -19.90
C SER A 108 35.04 -7.42 -20.84
N PRO A 109 36.20 -7.90 -20.34
CA PRO A 109 37.12 -8.71 -21.11
C PRO A 109 36.94 -10.22 -20.83
N HIS A 110 36.63 -10.93 -21.91
CA HIS A 110 36.96 -12.31 -22.25
C HIS A 110 36.84 -13.45 -21.21
N ARG A 111 35.82 -14.26 -21.47
CA ARG A 111 35.66 -15.70 -21.17
C ARG A 111 36.88 -16.51 -21.61
N SER A 112 37.56 -17.16 -20.67
CA SER A 112 38.43 -18.31 -20.93
C SER A 112 38.11 -19.45 -19.95
N GLU A 113 38.20 -20.66 -20.49
CA GLU A 113 37.65 -21.92 -19.99
C GLU A 113 38.27 -22.37 -18.65
N LEU A 114 37.44 -22.81 -17.70
CA LEU A 114 37.89 -23.46 -16.47
C LEU A 114 37.51 -24.95 -16.49
N LYS A 115 38.56 -25.79 -16.54
CA LYS A 115 38.55 -27.21 -16.16
C LYS A 115 38.42 -27.32 -14.64
N PHE A 116 37.54 -28.19 -14.17
CA PHE A 116 37.48 -28.62 -12.76
C PHE A 116 38.68 -29.51 -12.40
N PRO A 117 39.19 -29.41 -11.16
CA PRO A 117 39.48 -30.63 -10.43
C PRO A 117 39.00 -30.64 -8.96
N HIS A 118 38.96 -31.88 -8.48
CA HIS A 118 38.41 -32.45 -7.26
C HIS A 118 38.99 -32.00 -5.90
N SER A 119 38.07 -32.02 -4.92
CA SER A 119 38.14 -32.29 -3.45
C SER A 119 39.46 -32.52 -2.70
N SER A 120 39.61 -31.85 -1.55
CA SER A 120 40.04 -32.30 -0.19
C SER A 120 40.75 -31.15 0.55
N GLU A 121 40.77 -30.93 1.87
CA GLU A 121 39.97 -31.26 3.05
C GLU A 121 40.51 -30.32 4.18
N LEU A 122 39.76 -30.15 5.29
CA LEU A 122 40.17 -29.64 6.63
C LEU A 122 40.12 -28.13 6.99
N LYS A 123 39.08 -27.81 7.79
CA LYS A 123 39.03 -27.04 9.06
C LYS A 123 39.59 -25.60 9.11
N SER A 124 38.70 -24.62 9.36
CA SER A 124 38.60 -23.87 10.63
C SER A 124 37.76 -22.59 10.47
N SER A 125 36.80 -22.43 11.39
CA SER A 125 36.18 -21.20 11.90
C SER A 125 35.88 -20.02 10.95
N ARG A 126 34.57 -19.78 10.78
CA ARG A 126 33.84 -18.51 10.96
C ARG A 126 32.73 -18.44 9.91
N SER A 127 31.49 -18.49 10.39
CA SER A 127 30.27 -18.37 9.60
C SER A 127 30.32 -17.08 8.77
N LYS A 128 30.78 -17.18 7.52
CA LYS A 128 30.57 -16.14 6.51
C LYS A 128 29.12 -16.27 6.08
N GLU A 129 28.30 -15.39 6.61
CA GLU A 129 27.03 -14.99 6.00
C GLU A 129 27.30 -14.86 4.49
N VAL A 130 26.64 -15.68 3.68
CA VAL A 130 26.72 -15.59 2.23
C VAL A 130 26.11 -14.24 1.85
N GLN A 131 26.95 -13.22 1.77
CA GLN A 131 26.53 -11.88 1.37
C GLN A 131 26.15 -11.93 -0.10
N PHE A 132 24.86 -11.84 -0.37
CA PHE A 132 24.36 -11.59 -1.71
C PHE A 132 24.83 -10.19 -2.14
N PRO A 133 25.38 -10.03 -3.36
CA PRO A 133 25.94 -8.74 -3.83
C PRO A 133 24.94 -7.58 -3.70
N HIS A 134 23.65 -7.87 -3.87
CA HIS A 134 22.57 -6.89 -3.77
C HIS A 134 22.27 -6.39 -2.36
N ARG A 135 22.60 -7.16 -1.32
CA ARG A 135 22.47 -6.68 0.06
C ARG A 135 23.52 -5.61 0.33
N SER A 136 24.73 -5.81 -0.19
CA SER A 136 25.83 -4.83 -0.11
C SER A 136 25.48 -3.54 -0.86
N GLU A 137 24.90 -3.64 -2.06
CA GLU A 137 24.41 -2.49 -2.83
C GLU A 137 23.34 -1.68 -2.08
N LEU A 138 22.30 -2.35 -1.58
CA LEU A 138 21.21 -1.71 -0.85
C LEU A 138 21.72 -0.96 0.39
N GLU A 139 22.63 -1.59 1.15
CA GLU A 139 23.25 -0.95 2.31
C GLU A 139 24.09 0.27 1.90
N SER A 140 24.79 0.21 0.77
CA SER A 140 25.54 1.35 0.20
C SER A 140 24.62 2.53 -0.14
N PHE A 141 23.49 2.26 -0.79
CA PHE A 141 22.53 3.31 -1.15
C PHE A 141 21.97 4.02 0.08
N CYS A 142 21.61 3.26 1.13
CA CYS A 142 21.11 3.83 2.38
C CYS A 142 22.18 4.65 3.12
N LYS A 143 23.44 4.17 3.18
CA LYS A 143 24.56 4.89 3.82
C LYS A 143 24.91 6.18 3.08
N SER A 144 24.86 6.16 1.75
CA SER A 144 25.18 7.30 0.89
C SER A 144 24.01 8.25 0.65
N MET A 145 22.84 8.01 1.27
CA MET A 145 21.63 8.80 1.06
C MET A 145 21.16 8.86 -0.41
N ASN A 146 21.45 7.82 -1.20
CA ASN A 146 21.09 7.80 -2.62
C ASN A 146 19.63 7.33 -2.81
N SER A 147 18.71 8.30 -2.82
CA SER A 147 17.27 8.06 -2.90
C SER A 147 16.81 7.52 -4.26
N SER A 148 17.47 7.94 -5.35
CA SER A 148 17.21 7.48 -6.72
C SER A 148 17.56 6.01 -6.91
N GLU A 149 18.73 5.60 -6.41
CA GLU A 149 19.16 4.19 -6.46
C GLU A 149 18.29 3.29 -5.58
N LEU A 150 17.92 3.77 -4.39
CA LEU A 150 16.96 3.06 -3.55
C LEU A 150 15.61 2.88 -4.27
N ARG A 151 15.09 3.94 -4.92
CA ARG A 151 13.85 3.86 -5.69
C ARG A 151 13.97 2.85 -6.84
N ARG A 152 15.07 2.89 -7.60
CA ARG A 152 15.36 1.94 -8.69
C ARG A 152 15.41 0.50 -8.19
N TYR A 153 16.14 0.26 -7.10
CA TYR A 153 16.22 -1.04 -6.44
C TYR A 153 14.83 -1.58 -6.07
N MET A 154 13.97 -0.72 -5.49
CA MET A 154 12.62 -1.09 -5.06
C MET A 154 11.71 -1.44 -6.24
N VAL A 155 11.75 -0.64 -7.32
CA VAL A 155 10.94 -0.87 -8.53
C VAL A 155 11.29 -2.20 -9.19
N THR A 156 12.58 -2.49 -9.35
CA THR A 156 13.07 -3.73 -9.99
C THR A 156 12.66 -4.98 -9.23
N ARG A 157 12.45 -4.89 -7.90
CA ARG A 157 12.12 -6.04 -7.04
C ARG A 157 10.71 -5.98 -6.46
N VAL A 158 9.83 -5.14 -7.00
CA VAL A 158 8.48 -4.93 -6.46
C VAL A 158 7.61 -6.19 -6.44
N SER A 159 7.94 -7.17 -7.31
CA SER A 159 7.33 -8.50 -7.36
C SER A 159 7.64 -9.32 -6.10
N ASP A 160 8.85 -9.22 -5.57
CA ASP A 160 9.33 -9.94 -4.39
C ASP A 160 9.12 -9.12 -3.11
N THR A 161 7.87 -8.69 -2.89
CA THR A 161 7.51 -7.78 -1.79
C THR A 161 7.99 -8.27 -0.41
N ASN A 162 7.89 -9.57 -0.12
CA ASN A 162 8.33 -10.13 1.17
C ASN A 162 9.83 -9.92 1.41
N ARG A 163 10.65 -10.08 0.36
CA ARG A 163 12.09 -9.91 0.45
C ARG A 163 12.45 -8.44 0.72
N LEU A 164 11.77 -7.51 0.06
CA LEU A 164 11.92 -6.08 0.32
C LEU A 164 11.60 -5.74 1.78
N LEU A 165 10.48 -6.26 2.31
CA LEU A 165 10.06 -6.04 3.70
C LEU A 165 11.01 -6.66 4.74
N GLU A 166 11.90 -7.58 4.35
CA GLU A 166 12.91 -8.17 5.22
C GLU A 166 14.28 -7.48 5.14
N GLU A 167 14.69 -7.04 3.95
CA GLU A 167 16.03 -6.48 3.69
C GLU A 167 16.06 -4.94 3.90
N VAL A 168 15.08 -4.23 3.33
CA VAL A 168 15.08 -2.76 3.28
C VAL A 168 14.97 -2.12 4.65
N PRO A 169 14.10 -2.59 5.58
CA PRO A 169 14.09 -2.03 6.93
C PRO A 169 15.42 -2.18 7.68
N LYS A 170 16.21 -3.24 7.38
CA LYS A 170 17.53 -3.42 8.02
C LYS A 170 18.54 -2.45 7.42
N ALA A 171 18.53 -2.26 6.11
CA ALA A 171 19.43 -1.34 5.42
C ALA A 171 19.12 0.13 5.74
N LEU A 172 17.85 0.52 5.86
CA LEU A 172 17.45 1.88 6.22
C LEU A 172 18.03 2.34 7.57
N ARG A 173 18.29 1.43 8.52
CA ARG A 173 18.93 1.76 9.80
C ARG A 173 20.38 2.22 9.67
N LEU A 174 21.02 1.95 8.53
CA LEU A 174 22.39 2.36 8.25
C LEU A 174 22.44 3.78 7.66
N SER A 175 21.29 4.35 7.32
CA SER A 175 21.17 5.72 6.83
C SER A 175 21.33 6.72 7.98
N PRO A 176 22.05 7.84 7.78
CA PRO A 176 22.14 8.90 8.77
C PRO A 176 20.81 9.65 8.97
N HIS A 177 20.03 9.83 7.89
CA HIS A 177 18.76 10.56 7.89
C HIS A 177 17.66 9.73 7.20
N PRO A 178 17.20 8.63 7.82
CA PRO A 178 16.32 7.67 7.17
C PRO A 178 14.95 8.28 6.81
N ALA A 179 14.47 9.26 7.57
CA ALA A 179 13.21 9.95 7.28
C ALA A 179 13.31 10.76 5.98
N ARG A 180 14.40 11.52 5.81
CA ARG A 180 14.69 12.28 4.60
C ARG A 180 14.83 11.37 3.39
N LEU A 181 15.66 10.32 3.51
CA LEU A 181 15.88 9.35 2.44
C LEU A 181 14.57 8.73 1.95
N VAL A 182 13.70 8.33 2.88
CA VAL A 182 12.39 7.73 2.55
C VAL A 182 11.50 8.72 1.82
N LEU A 183 11.43 9.97 2.28
CA LEU A 183 10.61 11.01 1.64
C LEU A 183 11.11 11.29 0.22
N ASP A 184 12.42 11.49 0.05
CA ASP A 184 13.05 11.72 -1.25
C ASP A 184 12.84 10.52 -2.20
N SER A 185 12.93 9.29 -1.68
CA SER A 185 12.71 8.07 -2.47
C SER A 185 11.26 7.92 -2.96
N MET A 186 10.28 8.56 -2.33
CA MET A 186 8.90 8.52 -2.86
C MET A 186 8.75 9.33 -4.15
N GLY A 187 9.52 10.41 -4.31
CA GLY A 187 9.38 11.33 -5.45
C GLY A 187 8.05 12.08 -5.45
N LYS A 188 7.59 12.53 -6.63
CA LYS A 188 6.31 13.25 -6.79
C LYS A 188 5.17 12.37 -7.30
N ILE A 189 5.36 11.04 -7.35
CA ILE A 189 4.46 10.09 -8.03
C ILE A 189 3.05 10.00 -7.43
N TYR A 190 2.87 10.54 -6.22
CA TYR A 190 1.60 10.61 -5.51
C TYR A 190 0.80 11.88 -5.81
N PHE A 191 1.29 12.79 -6.66
CA PHE A 191 0.51 13.91 -7.18
C PHE A 191 -0.24 13.58 -8.46
N GLN A 192 0.25 12.62 -9.23
CA GLN A 192 -0.38 12.17 -10.47
C GLN A 192 -1.80 11.60 -10.24
N GLY A 193 -2.77 11.91 -11.10
CA GLY A 193 -4.17 11.53 -10.89
C GLY A 193 -4.46 10.03 -11.02
N ARG A 194 -5.63 9.56 -10.56
CA ARG A 194 -6.05 8.14 -10.71
C ARG A 194 -6.01 7.62 -12.15
N ASN A 195 -6.25 8.51 -13.13
CA ASN A 195 -6.36 8.15 -14.54
C ASN A 195 -5.03 8.13 -15.30
N SER A 196 -3.92 8.55 -14.70
CA SER A 196 -2.64 8.59 -15.42
C SER A 196 -2.01 7.19 -15.60
N TYR A 197 -2.72 6.10 -15.27
CA TYR A 197 -2.15 4.75 -15.27
C TYR A 197 -3.03 3.72 -15.95
N THR A 198 -2.50 3.16 -17.04
CA THR A 198 -3.00 1.93 -17.61
C THR A 198 -2.58 0.73 -16.76
N LYS A 199 -3.44 -0.29 -16.67
CA LYS A 199 -3.13 -1.56 -15.99
C LYS A 199 -1.83 -2.12 -16.55
N ASN A 200 -0.88 -2.45 -15.67
CA ASN A 200 0.48 -2.94 -15.97
C ASN A 200 1.48 -1.90 -16.50
N SER A 201 1.21 -0.59 -16.38
CA SER A 201 2.23 0.43 -16.65
C SER A 201 3.39 0.37 -15.65
N ARG A 202 4.60 0.70 -16.11
CA ARG A 202 5.82 0.95 -15.31
C ARG A 202 5.53 1.89 -14.12
N MET A 203 4.55 2.78 -14.25
CA MET A 203 4.15 3.70 -13.20
C MET A 203 3.45 3.03 -12.02
N VAL A 204 2.67 1.97 -12.25
CA VAL A 204 2.02 1.21 -11.17
C VAL A 204 3.09 0.59 -10.27
N TRP A 205 4.20 0.15 -10.84
CA TRP A 205 5.32 -0.42 -10.10
C TRP A 205 6.08 0.65 -9.32
N ARG A 206 6.28 1.85 -9.88
CA ARG A 206 6.84 3.00 -9.17
C ARG A 206 5.99 3.38 -7.96
N ARG A 207 4.67 3.46 -8.11
CA ARG A 207 3.76 3.72 -6.99
C ARG A 207 3.84 2.65 -5.93
N LYS A 208 3.73 1.38 -6.34
CA LYS A 208 3.82 0.26 -5.41
C LYS A 208 5.18 0.26 -4.67
N ALA A 209 6.27 0.58 -5.35
CA ALA A 209 7.59 0.72 -4.74
C ALA A 209 7.62 1.84 -3.68
N ALA A 210 7.12 3.05 -3.97
CA ALA A 210 7.09 4.13 -2.97
C ALA A 210 6.21 3.79 -1.75
N VAL A 211 5.03 3.19 -1.98
CA VAL A 211 4.17 2.71 -0.89
C VAL A 211 4.90 1.66 -0.04
N LEU A 212 5.67 0.77 -0.66
CA LEU A 212 6.49 -0.21 0.06
C LEU A 212 7.66 0.42 0.82
N VAL A 213 8.28 1.51 0.32
CA VAL A 213 9.31 2.24 1.06
C VAL A 213 8.75 2.79 2.37
N LEU A 214 7.55 3.37 2.35
CA LEU A 214 6.86 3.83 3.57
C LEU A 214 6.58 2.68 4.55
N GLU A 215 6.11 1.54 4.04
CA GLU A 215 5.88 0.34 4.85
C GLU A 215 7.18 -0.13 5.52
N CYS A 216 8.28 -0.17 4.76
CA CYS A 216 9.60 -0.54 5.26
C CYS A 216 10.08 0.43 6.35
N PHE A 217 9.82 1.73 6.19
CA PHE A 217 10.20 2.73 7.17
C PHE A 217 9.48 2.54 8.51
N LEU A 218 8.17 2.25 8.50
CA LEU A 218 7.44 1.90 9.71
C LEU A 218 7.97 0.63 10.37
N LEU A 219 8.32 -0.40 9.58
CA LEU A 219 8.89 -1.65 10.11
C LEU A 219 10.30 -1.45 10.69
N MET A 220 11.07 -0.52 10.13
CA MET A 220 12.41 -0.15 10.60
C MET A 220 12.36 0.48 12.00
N ARG A 221 11.34 1.33 12.26
CA ARG A 221 11.16 2.07 13.51
C ARG A 221 10.88 1.14 14.70
N VAL A 222 11.96 0.78 15.39
CA VAL A 222 11.91 0.07 16.68
C VAL A 222 11.87 1.07 17.84
N ASP A 223 12.46 2.26 17.67
CA ASP A 223 12.55 3.33 18.69
C ASP A 223 12.03 4.67 18.15
N LYS A 224 11.98 5.70 19.01
CA LYS A 224 11.71 7.10 18.62
C LYS A 224 12.84 7.61 17.74
N VAL A 225 12.76 7.32 16.43
CA VAL A 225 13.53 8.08 15.43
C VAL A 225 12.96 9.50 15.44
N GLU A 226 13.77 10.45 15.88
CA GLU A 226 13.44 11.86 15.75
C GLU A 226 13.45 12.21 14.26
N ILE A 227 12.30 12.68 13.77
CA ILE A 227 12.17 13.18 12.41
C ILE A 227 12.55 14.65 12.43
N GLU A 228 13.42 15.06 11.52
CA GLU A 228 13.78 16.46 11.38
C GLU A 228 12.53 17.31 11.11
N LYS A 229 12.45 18.48 11.73
CA LYS A 229 11.28 19.37 11.62
C LYS A 229 10.96 19.72 10.16
N GLU A 230 11.99 20.02 9.38
CA GLU A 230 11.87 20.36 7.96
C GLU A 230 11.27 19.20 7.15
N VAL A 231 11.76 17.97 7.37
CA VAL A 231 11.26 16.75 6.71
C VAL A 231 9.80 16.49 7.08
N LYS A 232 9.44 16.74 8.34
CA LYS A 232 8.06 16.61 8.79
C LYS A 232 7.15 17.64 8.12
N GLU A 233 7.55 18.90 8.04
CA GLU A 233 6.77 19.95 7.40
C GLU A 233 6.59 19.71 5.89
N GLU A 234 7.62 19.18 5.22
CA GLU A 234 7.54 18.77 3.83
C GLU A 234 6.57 17.61 3.63
N ALA A 235 6.66 16.57 4.48
CA ALA A 235 5.74 15.45 4.45
C ALA A 235 4.28 15.87 4.75
N ASP A 236 4.08 16.82 5.66
CA ASP A 236 2.76 17.38 5.97
C ASP A 236 2.16 18.11 4.75
N LYS A 237 2.96 18.92 4.04
CA LYS A 237 2.55 19.57 2.79
C LYS A 237 2.19 18.54 1.71
N ALA A 238 3.02 17.52 1.53
CA ALA A 238 2.79 16.44 0.59
C ALA A 238 1.48 15.69 0.89
N ALA A 239 1.23 15.36 2.17
CA ALA A 239 0.00 14.69 2.61
C ALA A 239 -1.25 15.55 2.37
N LEU A 240 -1.19 16.86 2.64
CA LEU A 240 -2.30 17.78 2.41
C LEU A 240 -2.61 17.94 0.91
N ALA A 241 -1.58 18.05 0.08
CA ALA A 241 -1.75 18.14 -1.36
C ALA A 241 -2.28 16.82 -1.97
N TRP A 242 -1.83 15.66 -1.48
CA TRP A 242 -2.40 14.36 -1.85
C TRP A 242 -3.88 14.26 -1.46
N ARG A 243 -4.24 14.66 -0.24
CA ARG A 243 -5.65 14.73 0.22
C ARG A 243 -6.48 15.65 -0.68
N LYS A 244 -5.97 16.85 -0.99
CA LYS A 244 -6.64 17.82 -1.89
C LYS A 244 -6.94 17.18 -3.24
N ARG A 245 -5.97 16.47 -3.84
CA ARG A 245 -6.17 15.73 -5.09
C ARG A 245 -7.27 14.67 -4.97
N MET A 246 -7.22 13.85 -3.93
CA MET A 246 -8.24 12.79 -3.71
C MET A 246 -9.65 13.36 -3.54
N ILE A 247 -9.78 14.54 -2.94
CA ILE A 247 -11.05 15.26 -2.85
C ILE A 247 -11.53 15.70 -4.23
N ALA A 248 -10.65 16.27 -5.06
CA ALA A 248 -10.98 16.64 -6.43
C ALA A 248 -11.39 15.43 -7.29
N GLU A 249 -10.81 14.25 -7.03
CA GLU A 249 -11.17 12.98 -7.68
C GLU A 249 -12.48 12.34 -7.15
N GLY A 250 -13.26 13.07 -6.34
CA GLY A 250 -14.58 12.63 -5.86
C GLY A 250 -14.63 12.20 -4.39
N GLY A 251 -13.60 12.52 -3.61
CA GLY A 251 -13.56 12.32 -2.16
C GLY A 251 -12.64 11.18 -1.70
N VAL A 252 -12.18 11.27 -0.45
CA VAL A 252 -11.30 10.26 0.18
C VAL A 252 -11.97 8.88 0.23
N GLY A 253 -13.27 8.82 0.55
CA GLY A 253 -14.05 7.58 0.55
C GLY A 253 -14.20 6.88 -0.82
N LYS A 254 -13.85 7.56 -1.92
CA LYS A 254 -13.84 6.97 -3.27
C LYS A 254 -12.42 6.66 -3.75
N ALA A 255 -11.40 6.79 -2.91
CA ALA A 255 -10.00 6.52 -3.23
C ALA A 255 -9.77 5.10 -3.79
N CYS A 256 -8.72 4.93 -4.60
CA CYS A 256 -8.24 3.59 -4.92
C CYS A 256 -7.43 3.01 -3.74
N GLU A 257 -7.37 1.68 -3.61
CA GLU A 257 -6.62 0.98 -2.54
C GLU A 257 -5.19 1.51 -2.41
N MET A 258 -4.51 1.74 -3.52
CA MET A 258 -3.11 2.17 -3.53
C MET A 258 -2.92 3.60 -2.99
N ASP A 259 -3.80 4.53 -3.36
CA ASP A 259 -3.75 5.90 -2.85
C ASP A 259 -4.08 5.93 -1.35
N ALA A 260 -5.16 5.25 -0.95
CA ALA A 260 -5.54 5.19 0.45
C ALA A 260 -4.42 4.61 1.31
N ARG A 261 -3.83 3.50 0.85
CA ARG A 261 -2.72 2.83 1.52
C ARG A 261 -1.47 3.70 1.59
N GLY A 262 -1.11 4.35 0.49
CA GLY A 262 0.03 5.24 0.41
C GLY A 262 -0.10 6.42 1.36
N LEU A 263 -1.24 7.11 1.32
CA LEU A 263 -1.50 8.24 2.20
C LEU A 263 -1.56 7.81 3.68
N LEU A 264 -2.24 6.70 3.99
CA LEU A 264 -2.29 6.17 5.36
C LEU A 264 -0.89 5.85 5.92
N LEU A 265 -0.02 5.24 5.11
CA LEU A 265 1.35 4.95 5.51
C LEU A 265 2.19 6.22 5.68
N LEU A 266 2.01 7.23 4.81
CA LEU A 266 2.67 8.53 4.92
C LEU A 266 2.31 9.21 6.25
N LEU A 267 1.01 9.25 6.57
CA LEU A 267 0.52 9.77 7.85
C LEU A 267 1.07 8.98 9.04
N GLY A 268 1.14 7.66 8.90
CA GLY A 268 1.74 6.78 9.90
C GLY A 268 3.22 7.08 10.16
N CYS A 269 3.98 7.42 9.11
CA CYS A 269 5.40 7.72 9.18
C CYS A 269 5.68 9.11 9.77
N PHE A 270 5.01 10.16 9.30
CA PHE A 270 5.42 11.54 9.58
C PHE A 270 4.47 12.30 10.52
N GLY A 271 3.23 11.84 10.66
CA GLY A 271 2.22 12.46 11.49
C GLY A 271 0.93 12.74 10.72
N ILE A 272 -0.12 13.12 11.46
CA ILE A 272 -1.39 13.53 10.88
C ILE A 272 -1.46 15.07 10.89
N PRO A 273 -1.44 15.74 9.73
CA PRO A 273 -1.62 17.19 9.64
C PRO A 273 -3.02 17.61 10.12
N GLY A 274 -3.16 18.85 10.57
CA GLY A 274 -4.43 19.40 11.07
C GLY A 274 -5.57 19.48 10.05
N GLY A 275 -5.29 19.29 8.75
CA GLY A 275 -6.29 19.29 7.68
C GLY A 275 -7.02 17.96 7.45
N PHE A 276 -6.76 16.94 8.26
CA PHE A 276 -7.41 15.63 8.17
C PHE A 276 -8.54 15.49 9.20
N SER A 277 -9.75 15.20 8.73
CA SER A 277 -10.87 14.87 9.60
C SER A 277 -10.79 13.42 10.09
N ASN A 278 -11.62 13.04 11.06
CA ASN A 278 -11.66 11.64 11.50
C ASN A 278 -12.27 10.75 10.41
N GLU A 279 -13.22 11.26 9.64
CA GLU A 279 -13.83 10.58 8.50
C GLU A 279 -12.78 10.27 7.43
N ASP A 280 -11.88 11.20 7.13
CA ASP A 280 -10.77 10.93 6.20
C ASP A 280 -9.92 9.75 6.68
N ILE A 281 -9.58 9.72 7.97
CA ILE A 281 -8.77 8.62 8.54
C ILE A 281 -9.55 7.31 8.50
N SER A 282 -10.84 7.32 8.83
CA SER A 282 -11.71 6.13 8.77
C SER A 282 -11.83 5.58 7.35
N ASP A 283 -12.04 6.45 6.35
CA ASP A 283 -12.09 6.07 4.94
C ASP A 283 -10.76 5.47 4.47
N LEU A 284 -9.64 6.11 4.84
CA LEU A 284 -8.30 5.58 4.55
C LEU A 284 -8.12 4.19 5.16
N LEU A 285 -8.52 3.98 6.41
CA LEU A 285 -8.42 2.67 7.07
C LEU A 285 -9.28 1.61 6.39
N LEU A 286 -10.49 1.95 5.98
CA LEU A 286 -11.39 1.05 5.29
C LEU A 286 -10.81 0.61 3.93
N ILE A 287 -10.30 1.56 3.14
CA ILE A 287 -9.88 1.34 1.75
C ILE A 287 -8.46 0.76 1.65
N SER A 288 -7.60 0.92 2.67
CA SER A 288 -6.18 0.52 2.62
C SER A 288 -5.90 -0.98 2.78
N HIS A 289 -6.92 -1.81 3.02
CA HIS A 289 -6.78 -3.23 3.38
C HIS A 289 -5.78 -3.42 4.52
N ILE A 290 -6.09 -2.82 5.68
CA ILE A 290 -5.21 -2.74 6.86
C ILE A 290 -4.66 -4.08 7.34
N THR A 291 -5.38 -5.19 7.11
CA THR A 291 -4.91 -6.55 7.45
C THR A 291 -3.60 -6.92 6.75
N LYS A 292 -3.32 -6.36 5.57
CA LYS A 292 -2.08 -6.61 4.83
C LYS A 292 -0.89 -5.78 5.34
N ILE A 293 -1.13 -4.60 5.94
CA ILE A 293 -0.09 -3.66 6.44
C ILE A 293 -0.07 -3.52 7.96
N TYR A 294 -0.89 -4.29 8.69
CA TYR A 294 -1.06 -4.11 10.14
C TYR A 294 0.26 -4.17 10.91
N ARG A 295 1.22 -5.00 10.47
CA ARG A 295 2.54 -5.16 11.11
C ARG A 295 3.34 -3.86 11.09
N ALA A 296 3.20 -3.08 10.02
CA ALA A 296 3.81 -1.78 9.87
C ALA A 296 3.00 -0.71 10.62
N LEU A 297 1.68 -0.66 10.45
CA LEU A 297 0.83 0.37 11.08
C LEU A 297 0.91 0.36 12.61
N ARG A 298 0.98 -0.81 13.25
CA ARG A 298 1.19 -0.92 14.71
C ARG A 298 2.53 -0.36 15.20
N ARG A 299 3.45 0.00 14.32
CA ARG A 299 4.71 0.68 14.69
C ARG A 299 4.56 2.20 14.70
N SER A 300 3.52 2.74 14.08
CA SER A 300 3.21 4.16 14.14
C SER A 300 2.60 4.52 15.49
N ASN A 301 3.27 5.41 16.23
CA ASN A 301 2.73 5.96 17.48
C ASN A 301 1.50 6.85 17.23
N VAL A 302 1.45 7.50 16.07
CA VAL A 302 0.37 8.43 15.70
C VAL A 302 -0.91 7.67 15.38
N LEU A 303 -0.83 6.62 14.57
CA LEU A 303 -2.00 5.79 14.24
C LEU A 303 -2.45 4.93 15.43
N LYS A 304 -1.52 4.45 16.27
CA LYS A 304 -1.86 3.79 17.54
C LYS A 304 -2.70 4.66 18.46
N ALA A 305 -2.41 5.95 18.54
CA ALA A 305 -3.19 6.87 19.37
C ALA A 305 -4.58 7.15 18.78
N LYS A 306 -4.75 6.97 17.46
CA LYS A 306 -6.00 7.27 16.74
C LYS A 306 -6.93 6.04 16.63
N ILE A 307 -6.37 4.83 16.59
CA ILE A 307 -7.10 3.58 16.36
C ILE A 307 -7.24 2.82 17.68
N PRO A 308 -8.47 2.52 18.14
CA PRO A 308 -8.70 1.78 19.38
C PRO A 308 -8.01 0.41 19.42
N ASP A 309 -7.53 0.01 20.60
CA ASP A 309 -6.87 -1.29 20.81
C ASP A 309 -7.76 -2.49 20.45
N THR A 310 -9.08 -2.34 20.54
CA THR A 310 -10.06 -3.37 20.16
C THR A 310 -10.04 -3.64 18.66
N GLU A 311 -9.92 -2.60 17.83
CA GLU A 311 -9.80 -2.72 16.38
C GLU A 311 -8.47 -3.39 16.01
N TRP A 312 -7.38 -3.05 16.70
CA TRP A 312 -6.09 -3.72 16.49
C TRP A 312 -6.13 -5.21 16.77
N ARG A 313 -6.81 -5.62 17.85
CA ARG A 313 -6.98 -7.05 18.20
C ARG A 313 -7.82 -7.78 17.16
N TYR A 314 -8.88 -7.16 16.65
CA TYR A 314 -9.71 -7.73 15.59
C TYR A 314 -8.90 -7.93 14.29
N ILE A 315 -8.15 -6.91 13.86
CA ILE A 315 -7.28 -6.98 12.67
C ILE A 315 -6.22 -8.07 12.82
N GLN A 316 -5.61 -8.18 14.01
CA GLN A 316 -4.62 -9.23 14.30
C GLN A 316 -5.24 -10.63 14.20
N CYS A 317 -6.44 -10.83 14.76
CA CYS A 317 -7.16 -12.10 14.72
C CYS A 317 -7.49 -12.52 13.27
N LEU A 318 -8.01 -11.58 12.46
CA LEU A 318 -8.26 -11.82 11.04
C LEU A 318 -7.01 -12.22 10.27
N ASN A 319 -5.86 -11.58 10.55
CA ASN A 319 -4.61 -11.93 9.89
C ASN A 319 -4.09 -13.33 10.31
N SER A 320 -4.20 -13.69 11.59
CA SER A 320 -3.82 -15.02 12.09
C SER A 320 -4.67 -16.14 11.48
N ASN A 321 -5.97 -15.93 11.33
CA ASN A 321 -6.87 -16.91 10.72
C ASN A 321 -6.60 -17.10 9.21
N ASN A 322 -6.26 -16.02 8.49
CA ASN A 322 -5.89 -16.11 7.08
C ASN A 322 -4.54 -16.82 6.81
N GLN A 323 -3.59 -16.78 7.75
CA GLN A 323 -2.35 -17.55 7.63
C GLN A 323 -2.55 -19.05 7.91
N ASN A 324 -3.51 -19.41 8.78
CA ASN A 324 -3.84 -20.79 9.09
C ASN A 324 -4.64 -21.51 7.98
N LEU A 325 -5.24 -20.77 7.04
CA LEU A 325 -5.97 -21.31 5.89
C LEU A 325 -5.08 -21.62 4.67
N LYS A 326 -3.75 -21.44 4.78
CA LYS A 326 -2.78 -21.65 3.68
C LYS A 326 -1.97 -22.95 3.77
N TYR A 327 -2.43 -23.95 4.54
CA TYR A 327 -1.76 -25.25 4.67
C TYR A 327 -2.72 -26.41 4.46
#